data_AF-A0A7J3B992-F1
#
_entry.id   AF-A0A7J3B992-F1
#
_cell.length_a   1.000
_cell.length_b   1.000
_cell.length_c   1.000
_cell.angle_alpha   90.00
_cell.angle_beta   90.00
_cell.angle_gamma   90.00
#
_symmetry.space_group_name_H-M   'P 1'
#
loop_
_entity.id
_entity.type
_entity.pdbx_description
1 polymer ?
#
loop_
_entity_poly.entity_id
_entity_poly.type
_entity_poly.pdbx_seq_one_letter_code
_entity_poly.pdbx_strand_id
1 'polypeptide(L)'
;DMNKKWKKRRIRPFLDEYDVDGKKIYLAAEGRLVNLAAAEGHPSEVMATSFAGQVLACEYLVKNKGKLKPAVIKLPEELDNKIAELQLEVMGVKKDVLTKEQERYLHSWQEGT
;
A
#
# COMPACT_ATOMS: atom_id res chain seq x y z
N ASP A 1 7.25 26.94 -29.78
CA ASP A 1 8.69 27.24 -29.85
C ASP A 1 9.54 25.99 -29.95
N MET A 2 10.01 25.65 -31.15
CA MET A 2 10.86 24.47 -31.42
C MET A 2 12.37 24.72 -31.21
N ASN A 3 12.75 25.79 -30.49
CA ASN A 3 14.14 26.21 -30.30
C ASN A 3 14.67 26.05 -28.85
N LYS A 4 13.99 25.29 -27.98
CA LYS A 4 14.52 25.00 -26.64
C LYS A 4 15.77 24.11 -26.75
N LYS A 5 16.94 24.72 -26.57
CA LYS A 5 18.22 24.01 -26.42
C LYS A 5 18.28 23.46 -25.00
N TRP A 6 17.85 22.22 -24.82
CA TRP A 6 18.11 21.49 -23.58
C TRP A 6 19.32 20.57 -23.74
N LYS A 7 20.09 20.42 -22.67
CA LYS A 7 21.19 19.44 -22.60
C LYS A 7 20.90 18.48 -21.47
N LYS A 8 21.19 17.20 -21.70
CA LYS A 8 21.08 16.16 -20.67
C LYS A 8 22.47 15.62 -20.36
N ARG A 9 22.76 15.43 -19.07
CA ARG A 9 23.93 14.69 -18.61
C ARG A 9 23.52 13.76 -17.48
N ARG A 10 24.01 12.51 -17.52
CA ARG A 10 23.86 11.57 -16.41
C ARG A 10 24.85 11.91 -15.31
N ILE A 11 24.37 12.16 -14.09
CA ILE A 11 25.24 12.43 -12.94
C ILE A 11 25.68 11.10 -12.30
N ARG A 12 24.71 10.22 -12.06
CA ARG A 12 24.90 8.88 -11.50
C ARG A 12 23.72 7.99 -11.93
N PRO A 13 23.76 6.66 -11.68
CA PRO A 13 22.59 5.82 -11.91
C PRO A 13 21.34 6.43 -11.27
N PHE A 14 20.24 6.45 -12.03
CA PHE A 14 18.94 6.99 -11.63
C PHE A 14 18.88 8.49 -11.30
N LEU A 15 19.89 9.29 -11.69
CA LEU A 15 19.86 10.75 -11.54
C LEU A 15 20.46 11.44 -12.77
N ASP A 16 19.62 12.14 -13.51
CA ASP A 16 19.98 12.91 -14.69
C ASP A 16 19.85 14.42 -14.43
N GLU A 17 20.79 15.21 -14.92
CA GLU A 17 20.73 16.68 -14.98
C GLU A 17 20.22 17.10 -16.36
N TYR A 18 19.22 17.97 -16.38
CA TYR A 18 18.75 18.68 -17.57
C TYR A 18 19.09 20.16 -17.40
N ASP A 19 19.86 20.72 -18.33
CA ASP A 19 19.98 22.17 -18.49
C ASP A 19 18.90 22.60 -19.48
N VAL A 20 17.93 23.37 -19.01
CA VAL A 20 16.82 23.91 -19.80
C VAL A 20 16.90 25.43 -19.73
N ASP A 21 17.38 26.04 -20.82
CA ASP A 21 17.54 27.50 -20.93
C ASP A 21 18.34 28.11 -19.76
N GLY A 22 19.41 27.44 -19.32
CA GLY A 22 20.29 27.86 -18.22
C GLY A 22 19.80 27.44 -16.83
N LYS A 23 18.61 26.83 -16.72
CA LYS A 23 18.09 26.28 -15.45
C LYS A 23 18.40 24.79 -15.37
N LYS A 24 19.03 24.39 -14.26
CA LYS A 24 19.33 22.99 -13.98
C LYS A 24 18.15 22.30 -13.30
N ILE A 25 17.70 21.19 -13.88
CA ILE A 25 16.65 20.31 -13.35
C ILE A 25 17.26 18.93 -13.11
N TYR A 26 17.11 18.41 -11.90
CA TYR A 26 17.57 17.07 -11.55
C TYR A 26 16.39 16.11 -11.59
N LEU A 27 16.42 15.16 -12.51
CA LEU A 27 15.38 14.17 -12.67
C LEU A 27 15.84 12.83 -12.09
N ALA A 28 15.20 12.43 -11.00
CA ALA A 28 15.39 11.10 -10.43
C ALA A 28 14.59 10.05 -11.22
N ALA A 29 15.15 8.85 -11.34
CA ALA A 29 14.52 7.67 -11.92
C ALA A 29 13.93 7.86 -13.34
N GLU A 30 14.39 8.87 -14.08
CA GLU A 30 13.78 9.27 -15.37
C GLU A 30 12.26 9.53 -15.27
N GLY A 31 11.77 9.94 -14.09
CA GLY A 31 10.34 10.15 -13.83
C GLY A 31 9.54 8.88 -13.51
N ARG A 32 10.19 7.72 -13.41
CA ARG A 32 9.55 6.48 -12.90
C ARG A 32 9.40 6.53 -11.38
N LEU A 33 8.74 5.52 -10.81
CA LEU A 33 8.56 5.34 -9.37
C LEU A 33 9.92 5.32 -8.66
N VAL A 34 10.31 6.46 -8.08
CA VAL A 34 11.67 6.67 -7.56
C VAL A 34 12.01 5.75 -6.41
N ASN A 35 11.03 5.40 -5.56
CA ASN A 35 11.20 4.46 -4.47
C ASN A 35 11.57 3.06 -4.95
N LEU A 36 11.06 2.62 -6.11
CA LEU A 36 11.36 1.31 -6.69
C LEU A 36 12.57 1.35 -7.63
N ALA A 37 12.70 2.42 -8.41
CA ALA A 37 13.70 2.52 -9.47
C ALA A 37 15.05 3.02 -8.96
N ALA A 38 15.07 3.83 -7.91
CA ALA A 38 16.29 4.43 -7.34
C ALA A 38 16.54 4.06 -5.88
N ALA A 39 15.71 3.17 -5.30
CA ALA A 39 15.84 2.62 -3.96
C ALA A 39 15.25 1.20 -3.93
N GLU A 40 14.94 0.68 -2.75
CA GLU A 40 14.53 -0.73 -2.55
C GLU A 40 13.01 -0.92 -2.41
N GLY A 41 12.22 0.14 -2.63
CA GLY A 41 10.77 0.10 -2.48
C GLY A 41 10.31 0.21 -1.03
N HIS A 42 9.19 -0.46 -0.73
CA HIS A 42 8.68 -0.52 0.63
C HIS A 42 9.43 -1.61 1.42
N PRO A 43 9.68 -1.37 2.73
CA PRO A 43 10.25 -2.39 3.61
C PRO A 43 9.41 -3.67 3.63
N SER A 44 10.08 -4.80 3.86
CA SER A 44 9.48 -6.13 3.91
C SER A 44 8.30 -6.21 4.89
N GLU A 45 8.37 -5.50 6.01
CA GLU A 45 7.35 -5.48 7.05
C GLU A 45 6.00 -4.93 6.54
N VAL A 46 6.03 -3.92 5.68
CA VAL A 46 4.83 -3.33 5.09
C VAL A 46 4.35 -4.16 3.89
N MET A 47 5.28 -4.71 3.12
CA MET A 47 4.96 -5.59 1.99
C MET A 47 4.34 -6.92 2.44
N ALA A 48 4.69 -7.42 3.62
CA ALA A 48 4.11 -8.64 4.21
C ALA A 48 2.59 -8.54 4.33
N THR A 49 2.06 -7.41 4.81
CA THR A 49 0.61 -7.12 4.87
C THR A 49 -0.04 -7.18 3.49
N SER A 50 0.61 -6.58 2.49
CA SER A 50 0.10 -6.57 1.11
C SER A 50 0.08 -7.97 0.49
N PHE A 51 1.15 -8.75 0.69
CA PHE A 51 1.24 -10.13 0.18
C PHE A 51 0.31 -11.09 0.92
N ALA A 52 0.10 -10.92 2.23
CA ALA A 52 -0.92 -11.67 2.95
C ALA A 52 -2.32 -11.43 2.34
N GLY A 53 -2.66 -10.17 2.03
CA GLY A 53 -3.90 -9.85 1.32
C GLY A 53 -4.01 -10.51 -0.06
N GLN A 54 -2.93 -10.55 -0.83
CA GLN A 54 -2.91 -11.24 -2.13
C GLN A 54 -3.11 -12.76 -1.99
N VAL A 55 -2.44 -13.39 -1.02
CA VAL A 55 -2.59 -14.84 -0.77
C VAL A 55 -4.02 -15.17 -0.31
N LEU A 56 -4.59 -14.37 0.60
CA LEU A 56 -5.98 -14.54 1.04
C LEU A 56 -6.97 -14.27 -0.11
N ALA A 57 -6.67 -13.34 -1.01
CA ALA A 57 -7.47 -13.15 -2.22
C ALA A 57 -7.46 -14.40 -3.10
N CYS A 58 -6.29 -14.99 -3.34
CA CYS A 58 -6.17 -16.24 -4.08
C CYS A 58 -6.94 -17.37 -3.41
N GLU A 59 -6.82 -17.51 -2.09
CA GLU A 59 -7.57 -18.50 -1.32
C GLU A 59 -9.09 -18.28 -1.44
N TYR A 60 -9.55 -17.02 -1.32
CA TYR A 60 -10.95 -16.65 -1.45
C TYR A 60 -11.51 -17.02 -2.84
N LEU A 61 -10.75 -16.76 -3.90
CA LEU A 61 -11.12 -17.12 -5.27
C LEU A 61 -11.25 -18.64 -5.43
N VAL A 62 -10.30 -19.41 -4.87
CA VAL A 62 -10.33 -20.88 -4.93
C VAL A 62 -11.54 -21.44 -4.17
N LYS A 63 -11.78 -20.98 -2.93
CA LYS A 63 -12.91 -21.41 -2.09
C LYS A 63 -14.28 -21.04 -2.67
N ASN A 64 -14.35 -19.98 -3.46
CA ASN A 64 -15.59 -19.49 -4.08
C ASN A 64 -15.68 -19.76 -5.59
N LYS A 65 -14.88 -20.71 -6.10
CA LYS A 65 -14.89 -21.09 -7.52
C LYS A 65 -16.31 -21.39 -7.99
N GLY A 66 -16.73 -20.74 -9.09
CA GLY A 66 -18.06 -20.89 -9.68
C GLY A 66 -19.19 -20.14 -8.98
N LYS A 67 -18.92 -19.51 -7.82
CA LYS A 67 -19.92 -18.72 -7.07
C LYS A 67 -19.78 -17.21 -7.32
N LEU A 68 -18.60 -16.76 -7.73
CA LEU A 68 -18.30 -15.35 -7.97
C LEU A 68 -18.70 -14.92 -9.38
N LYS A 69 -19.32 -13.74 -9.50
CA LYS A 69 -19.60 -13.11 -10.80
C LYS A 69 -18.34 -12.41 -11.32
N PRO A 70 -18.15 -12.27 -12.65
CA PRO A 70 -17.09 -11.45 -13.21
C PRO A 70 -17.28 -9.98 -12.82
N ALA A 71 -16.51 -9.52 -11.83
CA ALA A 71 -16.57 -8.17 -11.29
C ALA A 71 -15.27 -7.84 -10.53
N VAL A 72 -15.06 -6.56 -10.24
CA VAL A 72 -14.09 -6.14 -9.23
C VAL A 72 -14.72 -6.39 -7.86
N ILE A 73 -14.16 -7.33 -7.11
CA ILE A 73 -14.69 -7.77 -5.82
C ILE A 73 -13.74 -7.28 -4.73
N LYS A 74 -14.27 -6.52 -3.77
CA LYS A 74 -13.56 -6.21 -2.53
C LYS A 74 -13.59 -7.45 -1.64
N LEU A 75 -12.46 -7.80 -1.02
CA LEU A 75 -12.43 -8.89 -0.05
C LEU A 75 -13.32 -8.58 1.15
N PRO A 76 -13.91 -9.59 1.79
CA PRO A 76 -14.62 -9.43 3.06
C PRO A 76 -13.75 -8.76 4.12
N GLU A 77 -14.37 -7.92 4.96
CA GLU A 77 -13.68 -7.17 6.02
C GLU A 77 -13.01 -8.09 7.03
N GLU A 78 -13.56 -9.28 7.27
CA GLU A 78 -12.99 -10.27 8.17
C GLU A 78 -11.61 -10.75 7.70
N LEU A 79 -11.36 -10.82 6.39
CA LEU A 79 -10.04 -11.15 5.86
C LEU A 79 -9.05 -10.01 6.08
N ASP A 80 -9.50 -8.76 5.95
CA ASP A 80 -8.66 -7.58 6.21
C ASP A 80 -8.28 -7.50 7.70
N ASN A 81 -9.27 -7.69 8.59
CA ASN A 81 -9.05 -7.82 10.03
C ASN A 81 -8.08 -8.94 10.36
N LYS A 82 -8.17 -10.08 9.66
CA LYS A 82 -7.25 -11.20 9.88
C LYS A 82 -5.80 -10.85 9.53
N ILE A 83 -5.56 -10.08 8.46
CA ILE A 83 -4.22 -9.60 8.09
C ILE A 83 -3.68 -8.68 9.19
N ALA A 84 -4.50 -7.74 9.68
CA ALA A 84 -4.11 -6.83 10.75
C ALA A 84 -3.75 -7.59 12.04
N GLU A 85 -4.54 -8.60 12.41
CA GLU A 85 -4.28 -9.44 13.58
C GLU A 85 -2.95 -10.20 13.46
N LEU A 86 -2.67 -10.81 12.30
CA LEU A 86 -1.41 -11.50 12.05
C LEU A 86 -0.21 -10.55 12.15
N GLN A 87 -0.35 -9.32 11.62
CA GLN A 87 0.71 -8.32 11.71
C GLN A 87 0.98 -7.89 13.16
N LEU A 88 -0.06 -7.65 13.96
CA LEU A 88 0.08 -7.31 15.38
C LEU A 88 0.75 -8.45 16.17
N GLU A 89 0.40 -9.70 15.87
CA GLU A 89 1.02 -10.88 16.47
C GLU A 89 2.53 -10.93 16.18
N VAL A 90 2.93 -10.75 14.92
CA VAL A 90 4.35 -10.71 14.51
C VAL A 90 5.10 -9.56 15.17
N MET A 91 4.45 -8.42 15.36
CA MET A 91 5.03 -7.25 16.04
C MET A 91 5.06 -7.40 17.57
N GLY A 92 4.47 -8.45 18.13
CA GLY A 92 4.33 -8.63 19.58
C GLY A 92 3.42 -7.60 20.26
N VAL A 93 2.53 -6.96 19.48
CA VAL A 93 1.59 -5.95 19.99
C VAL A 93 0.32 -6.63 20.47
N LYS A 94 -0.11 -6.31 21.69
CA LYS A 94 -1.38 -6.80 22.24
C LYS A 94 -2.53 -5.85 21.88
N LYS A 95 -3.65 -6.43 21.47
CA LYS A 95 -4.93 -5.74 21.26
C LYS A 95 -5.85 -6.05 22.44
N ASP A 96 -6.43 -5.01 23.05
CA ASP A 96 -7.46 -5.19 24.05
C ASP A 96 -8.75 -5.73 23.43
N VAL A 97 -9.51 -6.50 24.20
CA VAL A 97 -10.82 -7.02 23.80
C VAL A 97 -11.87 -6.28 24.59
N LEU A 98 -12.86 -5.71 23.90
CA LEU A 98 -13.98 -5.05 24.55
C LEU A 98 -14.69 -6.03 25.48
N THR A 99 -15.03 -5.55 26.68
CA THR A 99 -15.92 -6.31 27.55
C THR A 99 -17.33 -6.31 26.98
N LYS A 100 -18.15 -7.30 27.36
CA LYS A 100 -19.58 -7.35 26.98
C LYS A 100 -20.37 -6.10 27.38
N GLU A 101 -19.89 -5.37 28.39
CA GLU A 101 -20.48 -4.10 28.80
C GLU A 101 -20.09 -2.98 27.84
N GLN A 102 -18.80 -2.88 27.47
CA GLN A 102 -18.31 -1.90 26.50
C GLN A 102 -18.93 -2.10 25.11
N GLU A 103 -19.07 -3.36 24.65
CA GLU A 103 -19.76 -3.66 23.38
C GLU A 103 -21.22 -3.20 23.41
N ARG A 104 -21.94 -3.50 24.51
CA ARG A 104 -23.33 -3.07 24.67
C ARG A 104 -23.45 -1.55 24.70
N TYR A 105 -22.56 -0.87 25.41
CA TYR A 105 -22.52 0.59 25.45
C TYR A 105 -22.35 1.18 24.05
N LEU A 106 -21.35 0.71 23.29
CA LEU A 106 -21.06 1.15 21.91
C LEU A 106 -22.24 0.99 20.93
N HIS A 107 -23.07 -0.04 21.13
CA HIS A 107 -24.22 -0.33 20.27
C HIS A 107 -25.56 0.17 20.81
N SER A 108 -25.58 0.78 22.00
CA SER A 108 -26.79 1.30 22.61
C SER A 108 -27.04 2.76 22.23
N TRP A 109 -28.28 3.09 21.86
CA TRP A 109 -28.72 4.46 21.61
C TRP A 109 -29.20 5.18 22.89
N GLN A 110 -29.12 4.49 24.04
CA GLN A 110 -29.71 4.93 25.32
C GLN A 110 -28.74 5.78 26.16
N GLU A 111 -27.44 5.65 25.91
CA GLU A 111 -26.36 6.33 26.64
C GLU A 111 -25.60 7.29 25.70
N GLY A 112 -26.35 8.09 24.93
CA GLY A 112 -25.81 8.92 23.85
C GLY A 112 -25.26 10.29 24.28
N THR A 113 -24.26 10.76 23.54
CA THR A 113 -24.37 12.04 22.80
C THR A 113 -24.78 11.75 21.37
#